data_AF-A0A183CUF6-F1
#
_entry.id   AF-A0A183CUF6-F1
#
_cell.length_a   1.000
_cell.length_b   1.000
_cell.length_c   1.000
_cell.angle_alpha   90.00
_cell.angle_beta   90.00
_cell.angle_gamma   90.00
#
_symmetry.space_group_name_H-M   'P 1'
#
loop_
_entity.id
_entity.type
_entity.pdbx_description
1 polymer ?
#
loop_
_entity_poly.entity_id
_entity_poly.type
_entity_poly.pdbx_seq_one_letter_code
_entity_poly.pdbx_strand_id
1 'polypeptide(L)'
;MLSGPGQVVAAAAAATATVVRQCILISLLVSWMMTLRVKSLNENPLLLLISLDGFRYDLLQSSVVPNIWKFANEGVHFKQGSRPQYLSYTAPNHASIATGLLVETHGIVANFFHDFATNTTFDIFNVSQKVGAVNASLLDHFYNGEPIWLTNERAGNGRRSASMYWPTGSGYWPSPPHKPSLYRPWLDYKNLSLWMADFDEIIRLFTSDNGPYNFVAWYVSEPDRVLHLNGFKNGEINKSLRELDLLFEYINDKLLSTPELAKRLDIIVTADHGHAEVTSLVLR
;
A
#
# COMPACT_ATOMS: atom_id res chain seq x y z
N MET A 1 -62.96 49.48 -15.93
CA MET A 1 -61.83 49.35 -16.87
C MET A 1 -61.54 47.87 -17.01
N LEU A 2 -62.16 47.23 -18.01
CA LEU A 2 -62.01 45.81 -18.27
C LEU A 2 -60.80 45.62 -19.19
N SER A 3 -59.78 44.92 -18.71
CA SER A 3 -58.62 44.52 -19.50
C SER A 3 -59.09 43.77 -20.75
N GLY A 4 -58.79 44.30 -21.94
CA GLY A 4 -59.21 43.72 -23.21
C GLY A 4 -58.64 42.30 -23.41
N PRO A 5 -59.29 41.44 -24.19
CA PRO A 5 -58.90 40.03 -24.37
C PRO A 5 -57.43 39.85 -24.80
N GLY A 6 -56.82 40.83 -25.46
CA GLY A 6 -55.39 40.82 -25.81
C GLY A 6 -54.42 40.92 -24.61
N GLN A 7 -54.81 41.59 -23.51
CA GLN A 7 -53.97 41.68 -22.31
C GLN A 7 -53.91 40.36 -21.55
N VAL A 8 -54.99 39.58 -21.56
CA VAL A 8 -55.05 38.26 -20.91
C VAL A 8 -54.18 37.25 -21.65
N VAL A 9 -54.20 37.28 -22.99
CA VAL A 9 -53.36 36.42 -23.84
C VAL A 9 -51.88 36.76 -23.70
N ALA A 10 -51.52 38.04 -23.64
CA ALA A 10 -50.14 38.49 -23.44
C ALA A 10 -49.61 38.10 -22.03
N ALA A 11 -50.43 38.23 -20.99
CA ALA A 11 -50.07 37.82 -19.64
C ALA A 11 -49.87 36.30 -19.54
N ALA A 12 -50.73 35.51 -20.19
CA ALA A 12 -50.57 34.06 -20.26
C ALA A 12 -49.30 33.63 -21.01
N ALA A 13 -48.97 34.30 -22.12
CA ALA A 13 -47.73 34.05 -22.86
C ALA A 13 -46.47 34.38 -22.05
N ALA A 14 -46.47 35.49 -21.30
CA ALA A 14 -45.37 35.88 -20.41
C ALA A 14 -45.19 34.91 -19.24
N ALA A 15 -46.30 34.43 -18.65
CA ALA A 15 -46.26 33.41 -17.60
C ALA A 15 -45.67 32.09 -18.12
N THR A 16 -46.10 31.63 -19.30
CA THR A 16 -45.57 30.42 -19.95
C THR A 16 -44.08 30.56 -20.26
N ALA A 17 -43.63 31.70 -20.79
CA ALA A 17 -42.21 31.96 -21.05
C ALA A 17 -41.36 31.94 -19.77
N THR A 18 -41.91 32.43 -18.66
CA THR A 18 -41.25 32.42 -17.34
C THR A 18 -41.09 31.00 -16.79
N VAL A 19 -42.14 30.18 -16.90
CA VAL A 19 -42.11 28.76 -16.50
C VAL A 19 -41.11 27.97 -17.34
N VAL A 20 -41.11 28.15 -18.66
CA VAL A 20 -40.15 27.49 -19.56
C VAL A 20 -38.70 27.87 -19.21
N ARG A 21 -38.43 29.14 -18.92
CA ARG A 21 -37.09 29.60 -18.51
C ARG A 21 -36.66 29.01 -17.17
N GLN A 22 -37.57 28.89 -16.20
CA GLN A 22 -37.32 28.22 -14.93
C GLN A 22 -37.03 26.73 -15.10
N CYS A 23 -37.80 26.02 -15.95
CA CYS A 23 -37.55 24.61 -16.26
C CYS A 23 -36.18 24.41 -16.90
N ILE A 24 -35.79 25.24 -17.87
CA ILE A 24 -34.46 25.16 -18.51
C ILE A 24 -33.35 25.40 -17.49
N LEU A 25 -33.48 26.41 -16.61
CA LEU A 25 -32.49 26.68 -15.58
C LEU A 25 -32.37 25.52 -14.58
N ILE A 26 -33.48 24.93 -14.16
CA ILE A 26 -33.49 23.74 -13.28
C ILE A 26 -32.84 22.54 -13.99
N SER A 27 -33.15 22.30 -15.27
CA SER A 27 -32.54 21.22 -16.05
C SER A 27 -31.03 21.41 -16.22
N LEU A 28 -30.57 22.65 -16.45
CA LEU A 28 -29.15 22.97 -16.51
C LEU A 28 -28.46 22.80 -15.16
N LEU A 29 -29.12 23.19 -14.06
CA LEU A 29 -28.59 23.02 -12.70
C LEU A 29 -28.52 21.55 -12.29
N VAL A 30 -29.53 20.75 -12.63
CA VAL A 30 -29.55 19.30 -12.43
C VAL A 30 -28.48 18.62 -13.30
N SER A 31 -28.31 19.03 -14.56
CA SER A 31 -27.24 18.53 -15.44
C SER A 31 -25.84 18.90 -14.93
N TRP A 32 -25.68 20.12 -14.40
CA TRP A 32 -24.44 20.57 -13.75
C TRP A 32 -24.17 19.80 -12.45
N MET A 33 -25.19 19.55 -11.63
CA MET A 33 -25.08 18.72 -10.41
C MET A 33 -24.85 17.23 -10.73
N MET A 34 -25.35 16.72 -11.86
CA MET A 34 -25.07 15.35 -12.33
C MET A 34 -23.68 15.20 -12.94
N THR A 35 -23.09 16.27 -13.48
CA THR A 35 -21.67 16.30 -13.91
C THR A 35 -20.71 16.51 -12.74
N LEU A 36 -21.21 16.98 -11.59
CA LEU A 36 -20.51 17.05 -10.31
C LEU A 36 -20.61 15.72 -9.52
N ARG A 37 -20.13 14.62 -10.10
CA ARG A 37 -19.89 13.32 -9.43
C ARG A 37 -18.79 12.58 -10.22
N VAL A 38 -17.68 12.10 -9.67
CA VAL A 38 -17.07 12.11 -8.33
C VAL A 38 -15.55 12.16 -8.57
N LYS A 39 -14.78 12.89 -7.77
CA LYS A 39 -13.32 12.70 -7.71
C LYS A 39 -13.08 11.30 -7.13
N SER A 40 -12.89 10.29 -7.98
CA SER A 40 -12.68 8.90 -7.55
C SER A 40 -11.35 8.71 -6.84
N LEU A 41 -10.40 9.62 -7.08
CA LEU A 41 -9.07 9.63 -6.49
C LEU A 41 -8.97 10.66 -5.37
N ASN A 42 -8.09 10.39 -4.41
CA ASN A 42 -7.74 11.38 -3.40
C ASN A 42 -7.03 12.57 -4.06
N GLU A 43 -7.23 13.79 -3.54
CA GLU A 43 -6.61 15.01 -4.08
C GLU A 43 -5.13 15.15 -3.68
N ASN A 44 -4.73 14.45 -2.63
CA ASN A 44 -3.36 14.41 -2.17
C ASN A 44 -2.49 13.51 -3.08
N PRO A 45 -1.16 13.61 -3.03
CA PRO A 45 -0.27 12.68 -3.72
C PRO A 45 -0.60 11.23 -3.36
N LEU A 46 -0.66 10.37 -4.38
CA LEU A 46 -1.00 8.96 -4.26
C LEU A 46 0.29 8.16 -4.26
N LEU A 47 0.50 7.34 -3.23
CA LEU A 47 1.72 6.53 -3.09
C LEU A 47 1.37 5.08 -2.74
N LEU A 48 1.84 4.15 -3.56
CA LEU A 48 1.91 2.73 -3.27
C LEU A 48 3.34 2.33 -2.94
N LEU A 49 3.58 1.86 -1.73
CA LEU A 49 4.85 1.30 -1.28
C LEU A 49 4.76 -0.22 -1.27
N ILE A 50 5.51 -0.89 -2.15
CA ILE A 50 5.57 -2.35 -2.28
C ILE A 50 6.90 -2.83 -1.71
N SER A 51 6.86 -3.78 -0.78
CA SER A 51 8.03 -4.51 -0.30
C SER A 51 8.01 -5.94 -0.81
N LEU A 52 9.07 -6.35 -1.51
CA LEU A 52 9.34 -7.73 -1.91
C LEU A 52 10.42 -8.29 -0.98
N ASP A 53 10.03 -9.08 0.01
CA ASP A 53 10.92 -9.55 1.08
C ASP A 53 12.12 -10.32 0.51
N GLY A 54 13.32 -9.96 0.94
CA GLY A 54 14.55 -10.63 0.53
C GLY A 54 14.92 -10.46 -0.95
N PHE A 55 14.24 -9.59 -1.71
CA PHE A 55 14.54 -9.31 -3.11
C PHE A 55 15.86 -8.54 -3.25
N ARG A 56 16.97 -9.28 -3.31
CA ARG A 56 18.32 -8.70 -3.44
C ARG A 56 18.48 -7.97 -4.78
N TYR A 57 19.22 -6.87 -4.77
CA TYR A 57 19.37 -5.97 -5.92
C TYR A 57 19.87 -6.64 -7.20
N ASP A 58 20.64 -7.71 -7.10
CA ASP A 58 21.20 -8.45 -8.24
C ASP A 58 20.21 -9.45 -8.86
N LEU A 59 19.03 -9.64 -8.27
CA LEU A 59 17.92 -10.36 -8.89
C LEU A 59 17.20 -9.51 -9.95
N LEU A 60 17.34 -8.18 -9.89
CA LEU A 60 16.78 -7.25 -10.88
C LEU A 60 17.59 -7.33 -12.18
N GLN A 61 17.26 -8.30 -13.03
CA GLN A 61 17.88 -8.49 -14.34
C GLN A 61 16.82 -8.75 -15.40
N SER A 62 17.00 -8.19 -16.60
CA SER A 62 16.06 -8.35 -17.72
C SER A 62 15.83 -9.80 -18.14
N SER A 63 16.81 -10.68 -17.93
CA SER A 63 16.73 -12.12 -18.23
C SER A 63 16.03 -12.94 -17.14
N VAL A 64 15.82 -12.37 -15.95
CA VAL A 64 15.29 -13.06 -14.78
C VAL A 64 13.86 -12.60 -14.48
N VAL A 65 13.66 -11.28 -14.45
CA VAL A 65 12.38 -10.62 -14.13
C VAL A 65 12.10 -9.50 -15.14
N PRO A 66 11.83 -9.81 -16.42
CA PRO A 66 11.69 -8.81 -17.49
C PRO A 66 10.64 -7.72 -17.22
N ASN A 67 9.53 -8.03 -16.55
CA ASN A 67 8.46 -7.08 -16.24
C ASN A 67 8.83 -6.15 -15.08
N ILE A 68 9.44 -6.69 -14.01
CA ILE A 68 9.98 -5.88 -12.91
C ILE A 68 11.12 -4.99 -13.43
N TRP A 69 11.98 -5.55 -14.28
CA TRP A 69 13.07 -4.85 -14.94
C TRP A 69 12.54 -3.69 -15.80
N LYS A 70 11.50 -3.93 -16.60
CA LYS A 70 10.84 -2.89 -17.40
C LYS A 70 10.31 -1.76 -16.51
N PHE A 71 9.54 -2.10 -15.47
CA PHE A 71 9.04 -1.14 -14.49
C PHE A 71 10.16 -0.28 -13.91
N ALA A 72 11.26 -0.89 -13.47
CA ALA A 72 12.40 -0.19 -12.88
C ALA A 72 13.17 0.70 -13.88
N ASN A 73 13.20 0.36 -15.17
CA ASN A 73 13.91 1.14 -16.21
C ASN A 73 13.06 2.23 -16.85
N GLU A 74 11.73 2.12 -16.78
CA GLU A 74 10.82 3.21 -17.15
C GLU A 74 10.75 4.28 -16.05
N GLY A 75 11.16 3.96 -14.82
CA GLY A 75 11.28 4.88 -13.69
C GLY A 75 12.73 5.19 -13.28
N VAL A 76 12.96 5.22 -11.97
CA VAL A 76 14.28 5.43 -11.35
C VAL A 76 14.59 4.26 -10.42
N HIS A 77 15.80 3.71 -10.49
CA HIS A 77 16.25 2.65 -9.59
C HIS A 77 17.70 2.82 -9.15
N PHE A 78 18.03 2.28 -7.97
CA PHE A 78 19.40 2.22 -7.46
C PHE A 78 20.11 0.97 -7.96
N LYS A 79 21.09 1.12 -8.87
CA LYS A 79 21.80 -0.02 -9.50
C LYS A 79 22.52 -0.95 -8.51
N GLN A 80 22.93 -0.43 -7.36
CA GLN A 80 23.59 -1.21 -6.29
C GLN A 80 22.64 -1.55 -5.14
N GLY A 81 21.33 -1.38 -5.36
CA GLY A 81 20.30 -1.54 -4.33
C GLY A 81 20.28 -0.41 -3.29
N SER A 82 19.34 -0.53 -2.37
CA SER A 82 19.32 0.19 -1.10
C SER A 82 20.10 -0.62 -0.05
N ARG A 83 20.72 0.08 0.91
CA ARG A 83 21.42 -0.59 2.02
C ARG A 83 20.44 -0.79 3.18
N PRO A 84 20.29 -2.03 3.69
CA PRO A 84 19.48 -2.29 4.88
C PRO A 84 20.18 -1.76 6.13
N GLN A 85 19.45 -1.72 7.24
CA GLN A 85 20.02 -1.58 8.57
C GLN A 85 20.96 -2.73 8.92
N TYR A 86 21.87 -2.47 9.86
CA TYR A 86 22.68 -3.53 10.46
C TYR A 86 21.80 -4.41 11.36
N LEU A 87 21.94 -5.73 11.18
CA LEU A 87 20.90 -6.77 11.29
C LEU A 87 19.87 -6.70 10.15
N SER A 88 20.16 -7.45 9.09
CA SER A 88 19.33 -7.58 7.90
C SER A 88 18.18 -8.58 8.15
N TYR A 89 17.31 -8.27 9.12
CA TYR A 89 16.09 -9.01 9.40
C TYR A 89 14.85 -8.24 8.95
N THR A 90 13.78 -8.98 8.66
CA THR A 90 12.52 -8.47 8.13
C THR A 90 11.88 -7.37 8.96
N ALA A 91 11.52 -7.64 10.22
CA ALA A 91 10.74 -6.72 11.03
C ALA A 91 11.52 -5.43 11.38
N PRO A 92 12.81 -5.47 11.75
CA PRO A 92 13.61 -4.26 11.95
C PRO A 92 13.70 -3.39 10.70
N ASN A 93 14.00 -3.97 9.54
CA ASN A 93 14.15 -3.19 8.30
C ASN A 93 12.82 -2.61 7.81
N HIS A 94 11.72 -3.36 7.92
CA HIS A 94 10.39 -2.83 7.61
C HIS A 94 9.94 -1.73 8.59
N ALA A 95 10.34 -1.78 9.86
CA ALA A 95 10.15 -0.69 10.81
C ALA A 95 10.98 0.54 10.42
N SER A 96 12.24 0.35 10.04
CA SER A 96 13.12 1.44 9.57
C SER A 96 12.60 2.10 8.30
N ILE A 97 12.13 1.32 7.31
CA ILE A 97 11.52 1.85 6.08
C ILE A 97 10.29 2.69 6.42
N ALA A 98 9.44 2.22 7.34
CA ALA A 98 8.22 2.91 7.70
C ALA A 98 8.47 4.20 8.50
N THR A 99 9.51 4.24 9.35
CA THR A 99 9.72 5.32 10.32
C THR A 99 10.88 6.27 9.97
N GLY A 100 11.81 5.85 9.11
CA GLY A 100 13.08 6.54 8.87
C GLY A 100 14.07 6.46 10.04
N LEU A 101 13.78 5.65 11.07
CA LEU A 101 14.59 5.53 12.28
C LEU A 101 15.53 4.33 12.22
N LEU A 102 16.60 4.38 13.00
CA LEU A 102 17.49 3.23 13.22
C LEU A 102 16.84 2.20 14.15
N VAL A 103 17.37 0.98 14.10
CA VAL A 103 16.90 -0.17 14.89
C VAL A 103 16.81 0.12 16.39
N GLU A 104 17.85 0.75 16.95
CA GLU A 104 17.93 1.16 18.36
C GLU A 104 16.92 2.25 18.74
N THR A 105 16.38 2.99 17.77
CA THR A 105 15.45 4.09 18.02
C THR A 105 13.99 3.67 17.87
N HIS A 106 13.64 2.84 16.87
CA HIS A 106 12.25 2.39 16.69
C HIS A 106 11.87 1.18 17.55
N GLY A 107 12.82 0.54 18.24
CA GLY A 107 12.58 -0.51 19.25
C GLY A 107 12.47 -1.94 18.72
N ILE A 108 12.11 -2.14 17.45
CA ILE A 108 12.06 -3.46 16.80
C ILE A 108 13.47 -3.97 16.44
N VAL A 109 14.14 -4.67 17.37
CA VAL A 109 15.56 -5.04 17.21
C VAL A 109 15.83 -6.36 16.47
N ALA A 110 14.85 -7.25 16.42
CA ALA A 110 14.91 -8.51 15.68
C ALA A 110 13.50 -9.01 15.34
N ASN A 111 13.41 -10.06 14.53
CA ASN A 111 12.15 -10.79 14.29
C ASN A 111 11.64 -11.51 15.55
N PHE A 112 12.57 -11.87 16.45
CA PHE A 112 12.32 -12.54 17.72
C PHE A 112 13.31 -12.04 18.78
N PHE A 113 12.83 -11.49 19.90
CA PHE A 113 13.68 -11.07 21.02
C PHE A 113 12.92 -10.99 22.34
N HIS A 114 13.63 -11.06 23.46
CA HIS A 114 13.06 -10.88 24.79
C HIS A 114 13.40 -9.49 25.35
N ASP A 115 12.39 -8.77 25.82
CA ASP A 115 12.55 -7.53 26.54
C ASP A 115 12.58 -7.80 28.05
N PHE A 116 13.75 -7.64 28.65
CA PHE A 116 13.98 -7.85 30.07
C PHE A 116 13.30 -6.80 30.96
N ALA A 117 13.02 -5.59 30.46
CA ALA A 117 12.40 -4.54 31.26
C ALA A 117 10.93 -4.83 31.54
N THR A 118 10.23 -5.38 30.55
CA THR A 118 8.81 -5.77 30.65
C THR A 118 8.61 -7.26 30.90
N ASN A 119 9.67 -8.06 30.82
CA ASN A 119 9.62 -9.53 30.87
C ASN A 119 8.67 -10.13 29.83
N THR A 120 8.71 -9.59 28.61
CA THR A 120 7.89 -10.04 27.47
C THR A 120 8.75 -10.42 26.28
N THR A 121 8.18 -11.19 25.35
CA THR A 121 8.89 -11.63 24.15
C THR A 121 8.17 -11.11 22.91
N PHE A 122 8.94 -10.48 22.03
CA PHE A 122 8.56 -10.16 20.67
C PHE A 122 8.83 -11.36 19.77
N ASP A 123 7.83 -11.78 19.02
CA ASP A 123 7.82 -12.92 18.10
C ASP A 123 6.74 -12.68 17.02
N ILE A 124 7.00 -11.72 16.14
CA ILE A 124 6.01 -11.21 15.18
C ILE A 124 5.64 -12.22 14.08
N PHE A 125 6.50 -13.21 13.84
CA PHE A 125 6.28 -14.29 12.87
C PHE A 125 5.95 -15.63 13.51
N ASN A 126 5.72 -15.67 14.83
CA ASN A 126 5.39 -16.89 15.60
C ASN A 126 6.41 -18.03 15.41
N VAL A 127 7.71 -17.70 15.43
CA VAL A 127 8.79 -18.69 15.34
C VAL A 127 8.74 -19.66 16.52
N SER A 128 8.27 -19.20 17.70
CA SER A 128 8.10 -20.04 18.88
C SER A 128 6.91 -21.00 18.81
N GLN A 129 6.03 -20.87 17.80
CA GLN A 129 4.80 -21.64 17.65
C GLN A 129 3.84 -21.52 18.86
N LYS A 130 3.92 -20.40 19.59
CA LYS A 130 3.08 -20.13 20.75
C LYS A 130 1.82 -19.38 20.35
N VAL A 131 0.66 -19.92 20.72
CA VAL A 131 -0.63 -19.25 20.53
C VAL A 131 -0.59 -17.85 21.19
N GLY A 132 -0.93 -16.83 20.42
CA GLY A 132 -0.94 -15.44 20.87
C GLY A 132 0.41 -14.72 20.83
N ALA A 133 1.50 -15.37 20.38
CA ALA A 133 2.82 -14.75 20.24
C ALA A 133 2.79 -13.49 19.37
N VAL A 134 2.15 -13.57 18.20
CA VAL A 134 2.00 -12.42 17.28
C VAL A 134 1.26 -11.28 17.98
N ASN A 135 0.11 -11.56 18.63
CA ASN A 135 -0.67 -10.54 19.33
C ASN A 135 0.11 -9.88 20.47
N ALA A 136 0.88 -10.65 21.24
CA ALA A 136 1.75 -10.13 22.29
C ALA A 136 2.85 -9.22 21.71
N SER A 137 3.27 -9.46 20.47
CA SER A 137 4.26 -8.66 19.74
C SER A 137 3.69 -7.35 19.18
N LEU A 138 2.39 -7.11 19.31
CA LEU A 138 1.73 -5.87 18.87
C LEU A 138 1.59 -4.85 20.00
N LEU A 139 2.04 -5.15 21.22
CA LEU A 139 1.94 -4.28 22.39
C LEU A 139 2.84 -3.04 22.26
N ASP A 140 2.41 -1.95 22.87
CA ASP A 140 2.96 -0.60 22.73
C ASP A 140 4.42 -0.47 23.16
N HIS A 141 4.82 -1.16 24.22
CA HIS A 141 6.18 -1.07 24.77
C HIS A 141 7.30 -1.55 23.81
N PHE A 142 6.96 -2.26 22.73
CA PHE A 142 7.91 -2.66 21.70
C PHE A 142 8.14 -1.59 20.62
N TYR A 143 7.22 -0.64 20.44
CA TYR A 143 7.21 0.28 19.30
C TYR A 143 7.56 1.69 19.75
N ASN A 144 8.54 2.29 19.07
CA ASN A 144 8.94 3.68 19.27
C ASN A 144 8.94 4.45 17.94
N GLY A 145 8.77 5.77 18.00
CA GLY A 145 8.73 6.61 16.80
C GLY A 145 7.38 6.63 16.10
N GLU A 146 7.37 7.05 14.84
CA GLU A 146 6.14 7.15 14.07
C GLU A 146 6.32 6.67 12.63
N PRO A 147 5.49 5.72 12.17
CA PRO A 147 5.52 5.27 10.80
C PRO A 147 4.75 6.21 9.86
N ILE A 148 5.18 6.23 8.60
CA ILE A 148 4.70 7.10 7.53
C ILE A 148 3.17 7.08 7.35
N TRP A 149 2.52 5.95 7.59
CA TRP A 149 1.07 5.88 7.47
C TRP A 149 0.34 6.73 8.51
N LEU A 150 0.86 6.83 9.73
CA LEU A 150 0.32 7.71 10.76
C LEU A 150 0.69 9.17 10.50
N THR A 151 1.92 9.42 10.02
CA THR A 151 2.33 10.77 9.61
C THR A 151 1.45 11.31 8.49
N ASN A 152 1.12 10.48 7.49
CA ASN A 152 0.22 10.82 6.39
C ASN A 152 -1.18 11.15 6.91
N GLU A 153 -1.77 10.30 7.76
CA GLU A 153 -3.14 10.56 8.28
C GLU A 153 -3.19 11.80 9.18
N ARG A 154 -2.18 12.02 10.02
CA ARG A 154 -2.11 13.21 10.89
C ARG A 154 -2.02 14.52 10.09
N ALA A 155 -1.41 14.50 8.91
CA ALA A 155 -1.36 15.69 8.04
C ALA A 155 -2.74 16.14 7.56
N GLY A 156 -3.80 15.35 7.78
CA GLY A 156 -5.18 15.75 7.57
C GLY A 156 -5.54 15.93 6.10
N ASN A 157 -6.54 16.78 5.84
CA ASN A 157 -7.08 17.06 4.49
C ASN A 157 -7.53 15.80 3.75
N GLY A 158 -8.19 14.88 4.47
CA GLY A 158 -8.71 13.63 3.90
C GLY A 158 -7.63 12.60 3.54
N ARG A 159 -6.39 12.74 4.04
CA ARG A 159 -5.36 11.69 3.91
C ARG A 159 -5.78 10.43 4.65
N ARG A 160 -5.61 9.28 3.99
CA ARG A 160 -5.93 7.95 4.52
C ARG A 160 -4.84 6.99 4.09
N SER A 161 -4.46 6.13 5.03
CA SER A 161 -3.40 5.17 4.86
C SER A 161 -3.91 3.75 5.04
N ALA A 162 -3.43 2.84 4.21
CA ALA A 162 -3.62 1.40 4.37
C ALA A 162 -2.27 0.70 4.57
N SER A 163 -2.24 -0.31 5.42
CA SER A 163 -1.11 -1.23 5.56
C SER A 163 -1.56 -2.67 5.32
N MET A 164 -1.15 -3.26 4.21
CA MET A 164 -1.45 -4.63 3.82
C MET A 164 -0.25 -5.53 4.09
N TYR A 165 -0.34 -6.33 5.16
CA TYR A 165 0.63 -7.35 5.55
C TYR A 165 2.01 -6.83 5.97
N TRP A 166 2.21 -5.51 6.00
CA TRP A 166 3.46 -4.93 6.47
C TRP A 166 3.80 -5.46 7.87
N PRO A 167 5.01 -6.02 8.09
CA PRO A 167 5.34 -6.75 9.33
C PRO A 167 5.02 -5.98 10.63
N THR A 168 5.25 -4.67 10.63
CA THR A 168 5.00 -3.78 11.78
C THR A 168 3.78 -2.88 11.59
N GLY A 169 3.01 -3.09 10.53
CA GLY A 169 1.84 -2.28 10.17
C GLY A 169 0.64 -2.41 11.10
N SER A 170 0.59 -3.50 11.89
CA SER A 170 -0.44 -3.75 12.90
C SER A 170 0.03 -3.48 14.33
N GLY A 171 1.28 -3.01 14.50
CA GLY A 171 1.87 -2.68 15.79
C GLY A 171 1.18 -1.49 16.45
N TYR A 172 1.27 -1.40 17.78
CA TYR A 172 0.73 -0.26 18.53
C TYR A 172 1.80 0.84 18.62
N TRP A 173 1.92 1.65 17.57
CA TRP A 173 2.89 2.74 17.53
C TRP A 173 2.50 3.88 18.48
N PRO A 174 3.45 4.64 19.06
CA PRO A 174 3.14 5.66 20.07
C PRO A 174 2.08 6.70 19.69
N SER A 175 2.10 7.19 18.45
CA SER A 175 1.18 8.23 17.98
C SER A 175 -0.24 7.69 17.75
N PRO A 176 -1.29 8.28 18.34
CA PRO A 176 -2.67 7.92 18.01
C PRO A 176 -2.96 8.17 16.51
N PRO A 177 -3.78 7.32 15.86
CA PRO A 177 -4.53 6.18 16.40
C PRO A 177 -3.73 4.86 16.51
N HIS A 178 -2.40 4.91 16.57
CA HIS A 178 -1.46 3.80 16.71
C HIS A 178 -1.33 2.89 15.48
N LYS A 179 -2.37 2.82 14.65
CA LYS A 179 -2.46 2.00 13.42
C LYS A 179 -3.12 2.81 12.31
N PRO A 180 -2.85 2.50 11.03
CA PRO A 180 -3.52 3.18 9.93
C PRO A 180 -5.03 2.91 9.93
N SER A 181 -5.80 3.77 9.27
CA SER A 181 -7.26 3.61 9.15
C SER A 181 -7.69 2.30 8.52
N LEU A 182 -6.82 1.64 7.73
CA LEU A 182 -6.96 0.24 7.34
C LEU A 182 -5.63 -0.50 7.57
N TYR A 183 -5.68 -1.63 8.25
CA TYR A 183 -4.55 -2.54 8.33
C TYR A 183 -5.01 -3.98 8.16
N ARG A 184 -4.15 -4.80 7.55
CA ARG A 184 -4.31 -6.25 7.44
C ARG A 184 -3.06 -6.92 7.99
N PRO A 185 -3.16 -7.70 9.08
CA PRO A 185 -2.02 -8.45 9.57
C PRO A 185 -1.64 -9.53 8.55
N TRP A 186 -0.35 -9.84 8.46
CA TRP A 186 0.11 -11.02 7.73
C TRP A 186 -0.31 -12.28 8.52
N LEU A 187 -0.97 -13.22 7.85
CA LEU A 187 -1.50 -14.44 8.47
C LEU A 187 -0.97 -15.73 7.83
N ASP A 188 -0.68 -15.68 6.53
CA ASP A 188 -0.18 -16.83 5.78
C ASP A 188 0.52 -16.35 4.51
N TYR A 189 1.29 -17.25 3.92
CA TYR A 189 1.91 -17.07 2.62
C TYR A 189 0.86 -17.09 1.51
N LYS A 190 1.10 -16.28 0.49
CA LYS A 190 0.20 -16.12 -0.65
C LYS A 190 0.87 -16.56 -1.93
N ASN A 191 0.07 -16.98 -2.90
CA ASN A 191 0.52 -17.30 -4.25
C ASN A 191 0.16 -16.16 -5.21
N LEU A 192 0.56 -16.30 -6.47
CA LEU A 192 0.32 -15.32 -7.53
C LEU A 192 -1.13 -14.82 -7.61
N SER A 193 -2.11 -15.73 -7.64
CA SER A 193 -3.53 -15.35 -7.75
C SER A 193 -4.01 -14.51 -6.57
N LEU A 194 -3.53 -14.81 -5.36
CA LEU A 194 -3.86 -14.04 -4.15
C LEU A 194 -3.17 -12.67 -4.14
N TRP A 195 -1.93 -12.56 -4.66
CA TRP A 195 -1.27 -11.26 -4.82
C TRP A 195 -1.96 -10.39 -5.87
N MET A 196 -2.43 -10.98 -6.99
CA MET A 196 -3.21 -10.25 -7.98
C MET A 196 -4.53 -9.73 -7.37
N ALA A 197 -5.20 -10.54 -6.55
CA ALA A 197 -6.41 -10.13 -5.83
C ALA A 197 -6.13 -9.00 -4.80
N ASP A 198 -4.98 -9.04 -4.13
CA ASP A 198 -4.54 -7.94 -3.27
C ASP A 198 -4.34 -6.66 -4.08
N PHE A 199 -3.69 -6.73 -5.23
CA PHE A 199 -3.48 -5.57 -6.09
C PHE A 199 -4.81 -5.00 -6.62
N ASP A 200 -5.76 -5.85 -6.99
CA ASP A 200 -7.12 -5.42 -7.34
C ASP A 200 -7.80 -4.66 -6.20
N GLU A 201 -7.59 -5.07 -4.96
CA GLU A 201 -8.06 -4.32 -3.80
C GLU A 201 -7.33 -2.99 -3.61
N ILE A 202 -6.01 -2.96 -3.79
CA ILE A 202 -5.22 -1.74 -3.71
C ILE A 202 -5.73 -0.70 -4.70
N ILE A 203 -5.99 -1.10 -5.95
CA ILE A 203 -6.61 -0.22 -6.95
C ILE A 203 -7.95 0.32 -6.44
N ARG A 204 -8.82 -0.54 -5.88
CA ARG A 204 -10.10 -0.09 -5.30
C ARG A 204 -9.93 0.87 -4.12
N LEU A 205 -8.89 0.73 -3.30
CA LEU A 205 -8.62 1.66 -2.21
C LEU A 205 -8.29 3.06 -2.74
N PHE A 206 -7.52 3.16 -3.83
CA PHE A 206 -7.20 4.44 -4.46
C PHE A 206 -8.37 5.05 -5.23
N THR A 207 -9.26 4.23 -5.80
CA THR A 207 -10.34 4.68 -6.68
C THR A 207 -11.73 4.69 -6.03
N SER A 208 -11.82 4.55 -4.70
CA SER A 208 -13.11 4.48 -4.01
C SER A 208 -13.80 5.84 -3.98
N ASP A 209 -15.09 5.87 -4.35
CA ASP A 209 -15.92 7.08 -4.23
C ASP A 209 -16.19 7.50 -2.78
N ASN A 210 -15.93 6.62 -1.80
CA ASN A 210 -16.18 6.86 -0.39
C ASN A 210 -14.88 6.99 0.41
N GLY A 211 -14.22 8.14 0.22
CA GLY A 211 -12.97 8.47 0.90
C GLY A 211 -11.79 7.65 0.36
N PRO A 212 -11.31 7.91 -0.85
CA PRO A 212 -10.21 7.18 -1.44
C PRO A 212 -8.93 7.32 -0.60
N TYR A 213 -8.15 6.26 -0.52
CA TYR A 213 -6.84 6.26 0.12
C TYR A 213 -5.82 7.00 -0.75
N ASN A 214 -4.82 7.58 -0.10
CA ASN A 214 -3.68 8.21 -0.80
C ASN A 214 -2.34 7.55 -0.46
N PHE A 215 -2.30 6.68 0.53
CA PHE A 215 -1.11 5.90 0.86
C PHE A 215 -1.48 4.44 1.11
N VAL A 216 -0.77 3.52 0.48
CA VAL A 216 -0.89 2.09 0.73
C VAL A 216 0.51 1.49 0.85
N ALA A 217 0.80 0.82 1.96
CA ALA A 217 1.98 -0.02 2.10
C ALA A 217 1.58 -1.49 1.93
N TRP A 218 2.25 -2.24 1.07
CA TRP A 218 1.94 -3.62 0.75
C TRP A 218 3.20 -4.49 0.80
N TYR A 219 3.09 -5.62 1.50
CA TYR A 219 4.17 -6.58 1.69
C TYR A 219 3.88 -7.88 0.95
N VAL A 220 4.89 -8.39 0.25
CA VAL A 220 4.95 -9.69 -0.40
C VAL A 220 6.14 -10.45 0.18
N SER A 221 5.90 -11.67 0.68
CA SER A 221 6.86 -12.49 1.44
C SER A 221 7.88 -13.26 0.59
N GLU A 222 7.90 -12.99 -0.72
CA GLU A 222 8.74 -13.71 -1.68
C GLU A 222 9.69 -12.70 -2.33
N PRO A 223 10.93 -13.10 -2.66
CA PRO A 223 11.44 -14.49 -2.68
C PRO A 223 12.03 -15.00 -1.34
N ASP A 224 11.96 -14.23 -0.26
CA ASP A 224 12.55 -14.57 1.05
C ASP A 224 12.19 -15.99 1.54
N ARG A 225 10.89 -16.32 1.60
CA ARG A 225 10.46 -17.64 2.05
C ARG A 225 11.08 -18.77 1.22
N VAL A 226 11.00 -18.68 -0.11
CA VAL A 226 11.53 -19.75 -0.98
C VAL A 226 13.03 -19.91 -0.78
N LEU A 227 13.76 -18.81 -0.63
CA LEU A 227 15.19 -18.82 -0.35
C LEU A 227 15.52 -19.43 1.02
N HIS A 228 14.76 -19.14 2.06
CA HIS A 228 14.92 -19.78 3.37
C HIS A 228 14.70 -21.30 3.33
N LEU A 229 13.72 -21.77 2.54
CA LEU A 229 13.38 -23.19 2.45
C LEU A 229 14.33 -23.98 1.55
N ASN A 230 14.90 -23.36 0.51
CA ASN A 230 15.56 -24.07 -0.58
C ASN A 230 17.01 -23.63 -0.86
N GLY A 231 17.43 -22.47 -0.36
CA GLY A 231 18.65 -21.81 -0.81
C GLY A 231 18.63 -21.50 -2.31
N PHE A 232 19.81 -21.40 -2.92
CA PHE A 232 19.95 -20.96 -4.32
C PHE A 232 20.07 -22.11 -5.34
N LYS A 233 20.17 -23.38 -4.91
CA LYS A 233 20.73 -24.47 -5.75
C LYS A 233 19.74 -25.32 -6.54
N ASN A 234 18.45 -25.31 -6.20
CA ASN A 234 17.46 -26.23 -6.80
C ASN A 234 16.51 -25.57 -7.81
N GLY A 235 16.70 -24.28 -8.10
CA GLY A 235 15.88 -23.55 -9.07
C GLY A 235 14.47 -23.17 -8.58
N GLU A 236 14.09 -23.47 -7.33
CA GLU A 236 12.80 -23.03 -6.78
C GLU A 236 12.70 -21.49 -6.75
N ILE A 237 13.82 -20.80 -6.49
CA ILE A 237 13.89 -19.34 -6.62
C ILE A 237 13.46 -18.86 -8.00
N ASN A 238 13.78 -19.57 -9.09
CA ASN A 238 13.40 -19.15 -10.44
C ASN A 238 11.90 -19.20 -10.65
N LYS A 239 11.20 -20.15 -10.00
CA LYS A 239 9.73 -20.22 -10.03
C LYS A 239 9.13 -19.03 -9.27
N SER A 240 9.63 -18.76 -8.06
CA SER A 240 9.19 -17.61 -7.25
C SER A 240 9.41 -16.29 -7.98
N LEU A 241 10.59 -16.10 -8.58
CA LEU A 241 10.91 -14.93 -9.41
C LEU A 241 10.00 -14.82 -10.64
N ARG A 242 9.64 -15.94 -11.27
CA ARG A 242 8.68 -15.94 -12.38
C ARG A 242 7.29 -15.53 -11.93
N GLU A 243 6.82 -15.97 -10.77
CA GLU A 243 5.53 -15.55 -10.23
C GLU A 243 5.51 -14.06 -9.87
N LEU A 244 6.57 -13.56 -9.21
CA LEU A 244 6.72 -12.12 -8.95
C LEU A 244 6.75 -11.31 -10.25
N ASP A 245 7.43 -11.81 -11.28
CA ASP A 245 7.47 -11.16 -12.58
C ASP A 245 6.09 -11.11 -13.27
N LEU A 246 5.33 -12.20 -13.21
CA LEU A 246 3.94 -12.26 -13.70
C LEU A 246 3.01 -11.33 -12.91
N LEU A 247 3.26 -11.14 -11.61
CA LEU A 247 2.54 -10.14 -10.83
C LEU A 247 2.80 -8.73 -11.37
N PHE A 248 4.04 -8.41 -11.74
CA PHE A 248 4.36 -7.09 -12.32
C PHE A 248 3.83 -6.91 -13.74
N GLU A 249 3.76 -7.96 -14.55
CA GLU A 249 3.01 -7.93 -15.82
C GLU A 249 1.55 -7.50 -15.56
N TYR A 250 0.89 -8.15 -14.60
CA TYR A 250 -0.49 -7.83 -14.23
C TYR A 250 -0.66 -6.42 -13.65
N ILE A 251 0.27 -5.96 -12.80
CA ILE A 251 0.28 -4.60 -12.26
C ILE A 251 0.36 -3.58 -13.41
N ASN A 252 1.27 -3.79 -14.36
CA ASN A 252 1.44 -2.91 -15.52
C ASN A 252 0.15 -2.86 -16.37
N ASP A 253 -0.45 -4.01 -16.67
CA ASP A 253 -1.70 -4.08 -17.44
C ASP A 253 -2.86 -3.37 -16.73
N LYS A 254 -2.98 -3.53 -15.41
CA LYS A 254 -3.99 -2.85 -14.60
C LYS A 254 -3.80 -1.34 -14.59
N LEU A 255 -2.57 -0.85 -14.46
CA LEU A 255 -2.27 0.58 -14.53
C LEU A 255 -2.59 1.15 -15.92
N LEU A 256 -2.24 0.45 -16.99
CA LEU A 256 -2.61 0.83 -18.36
C LEU A 256 -4.13 0.90 -18.55
N SER A 257 -4.88 0.00 -17.91
CA SER A 257 -6.35 0.01 -17.93
C SER A 257 -6.99 1.07 -17.02
N THR A 258 -6.22 1.74 -16.15
CA THR A 258 -6.69 2.76 -15.20
C THR A 258 -5.92 4.09 -15.36
N PRO A 259 -5.99 4.72 -16.55
CA PRO A 259 -5.08 5.81 -16.93
C PRO A 259 -5.13 7.03 -16.01
N GLU A 260 -6.27 7.34 -15.40
CA GLU A 260 -6.39 8.46 -14.46
C GLU A 260 -5.66 8.22 -13.14
N LEU A 261 -5.63 6.97 -12.66
CA LEU A 261 -4.83 6.58 -11.50
C LEU A 261 -3.35 6.53 -11.88
N ALA A 262 -3.01 5.86 -12.99
CA ALA A 262 -1.63 5.67 -13.44
C ALA A 262 -0.87 6.99 -13.66
N LYS A 263 -1.54 8.06 -14.08
CA LYS A 263 -0.94 9.40 -14.23
C LYS A 263 -0.55 10.07 -12.90
N ARG A 264 -1.11 9.62 -11.77
CA ARG A 264 -1.00 10.29 -10.47
C ARG A 264 -0.36 9.42 -9.38
N LEU A 265 -0.35 8.11 -9.57
CA LEU A 265 0.14 7.15 -8.60
C LEU A 265 1.65 7.00 -8.70
N ASP A 266 2.34 7.42 -7.64
CA ASP A 266 3.73 7.06 -7.41
C ASP A 266 3.80 5.64 -6.85
N ILE A 267 4.68 4.81 -7.40
CA ILE A 267 4.91 3.44 -6.92
C ILE A 267 6.38 3.30 -6.54
N ILE A 268 6.63 2.98 -5.27
CA ILE A 268 7.95 2.61 -4.78
C ILE A 268 7.97 1.11 -4.57
N VAL A 269 8.91 0.43 -5.22
CA VAL A 269 9.20 -0.99 -4.99
C VAL A 269 10.54 -1.08 -4.29
N THR A 270 10.57 -1.76 -3.15
CA THR A 270 11.78 -1.96 -2.36
C THR A 270 11.86 -3.39 -1.86
N ALA A 271 13.01 -3.73 -1.29
CA ALA A 271 13.18 -4.85 -0.38
C ALA A 271 13.69 -4.32 0.96
N ASP A 272 13.59 -5.14 1.98
CA ASP A 272 14.08 -4.93 3.33
C ASP A 272 15.51 -5.43 3.53
N HIS A 273 15.89 -6.52 2.87
CA HIS A 273 17.23 -7.06 2.81
C HIS A 273 17.47 -7.92 1.58
N GLY A 274 18.67 -8.50 1.47
CA GLY A 274 18.99 -9.55 0.50
C GLY A 274 19.13 -10.91 1.17
N HIS A 275 19.69 -11.87 0.43
CA HIS A 275 20.02 -13.20 0.91
C HIS A 275 21.49 -13.56 0.69
N ALA A 276 21.97 -14.52 1.46
CA ALA A 276 23.26 -15.18 1.25
C ALA A 276 23.10 -16.70 1.36
N GLU A 277 23.80 -17.45 0.50
CA GLU A 277 23.83 -18.92 0.58
C GLU A 277 24.60 -19.34 1.84
N VAL A 278 23.96 -20.16 2.68
CA VAL A 278 24.60 -20.78 3.85
C VAL A 278 25.17 -22.13 3.44
N THR A 279 26.49 -22.21 3.24
CA THR A 279 27.16 -23.42 2.74
C THR A 279 27.48 -24.46 3.82
N SER A 280 27.43 -24.07 5.10
CA SER A 280 27.65 -24.97 6.23
C SER A 280 27.01 -24.42 7.50
N LEU A 281 26.18 -25.22 8.18
CA LEU A 281 25.78 -24.94 9.55
C LEU A 281 26.94 -25.33 10.46
N VAL A 282 27.65 -24.34 11.02
CA VAL A 282 28.53 -24.61 12.16
C VAL A 282 27.66 -24.54 13.40
N LEU A 283 27.10 -25.70 13.80
CA LEU A 283 26.52 -25.85 15.13
C LEU A 283 27.67 -25.69 16.13
N ARG A 284 27.67 -24.59 16.89
CA ARG A 284 28.48 -24.44 18.10
C ARG A 284 27.64 -24.80 19.31
#